data_AF-A0A2R6NKX5-F1
#
_entry.id   AF-A0A2R6NKX5-F1
#
_cell.length_a   1.000
_cell.length_b   1.000
_cell.length_c   1.000
_cell.angle_alpha   90.00
_cell.angle_beta   90.00
_cell.angle_gamma   90.00
#
_symmetry.space_group_name_H-M   'P 1'
#
loop_
_entity.id
_entity.type
_entity.pdbx_description
1 polymer ?
#
loop_
_entity_poly.entity_id
_entity_poly.type
_entity_poly.pdbx_seq_one_letter_code
_entity_poly.pdbx_strand_id
1 'polypeptide(L)'
;MGVVSAAAIEKGGQVTGVLPYAMVAAGGEKEQTDGEIQAKIAAGILFDGENRENVVVNSMHERKLEMAKRSCGFICLPGGYGTLEELLEVTTWSQIGIHHKPVIAMNVLSYYNPLRELIRNGVKEGFIASRNERLIIFVDGPEDLAEHENFDWGKAALGVLEQWREEGARSDDLLYDWTQRKGENASNGEELGAA
;
A
#
# COMPACT_ATOMS: atom_id res chain seq x y z
N MET A 1 8.02 -5.93 -7.91
CA MET A 1 6.59 -6.03 -8.31
C MET A 1 6.29 -7.33 -9.07
N GLY A 2 6.86 -7.59 -10.24
CA GLY A 2 6.52 -8.77 -11.08
C GLY A 2 6.60 -10.14 -10.38
N VAL A 3 7.59 -10.35 -9.51
CA VAL A 3 7.76 -11.60 -8.74
C VAL A 3 6.56 -11.89 -7.84
N VAL A 4 6.11 -10.90 -7.07
CA VAL A 4 4.98 -11.04 -6.13
C VAL A 4 3.68 -11.32 -6.90
N SER A 5 3.43 -10.57 -7.97
CA SER A 5 2.23 -10.76 -8.80
C SER A 5 2.23 -12.12 -9.48
N ALA A 6 3.38 -12.62 -9.95
CA ALA A 6 3.47 -13.91 -10.60
C ALA A 6 3.21 -15.05 -9.60
N ALA A 7 3.83 -14.99 -8.42
CA ALA A 7 3.63 -15.98 -7.36
C ALA A 7 2.16 -16.04 -6.89
N ALA A 8 1.49 -14.90 -6.77
CA ALA A 8 0.07 -14.85 -6.43
C ALA A 8 -0.79 -15.55 -7.50
N ILE A 9 -0.58 -15.24 -8.77
CA ILE A 9 -1.31 -15.85 -9.91
C ILE A 9 -1.05 -17.36 -9.98
N GLU A 10 0.20 -17.79 -9.81
CA GLU A 10 0.59 -19.21 -9.85
C GLU A 10 -0.14 -20.03 -8.78
N LYS A 11 -0.43 -19.41 -7.62
CA LYS A 11 -1.21 -20.01 -6.53
C LYS A 11 -2.72 -19.81 -6.66
N GLY A 12 -3.20 -19.33 -7.82
CA GLY A 12 -4.62 -19.12 -8.11
C GLY A 12 -5.20 -17.85 -7.47
N GLY A 13 -4.34 -16.95 -6.97
CA GLY A 13 -4.75 -15.65 -6.48
C GLY A 13 -5.09 -14.67 -7.61
N GLN A 14 -5.90 -13.66 -7.29
CA GLN A 14 -6.24 -12.57 -8.20
C GLN A 14 -5.27 -11.41 -8.02
N VAL A 15 -4.84 -10.80 -9.13
CA VAL A 15 -3.95 -9.63 -9.12
C VAL A 15 -4.56 -8.49 -9.90
N THR A 16 -4.71 -7.34 -9.23
CA THR A 16 -5.05 -6.07 -9.87
C THR A 16 -3.83 -5.15 -9.88
N GLY A 17 -3.32 -4.81 -11.06
CA GLY A 17 -2.34 -3.74 -11.23
C GLY A 17 -3.03 -2.39 -11.40
N VAL A 18 -2.45 -1.31 -10.86
CA VAL A 18 -2.91 0.07 -11.13
C VAL A 18 -1.76 0.85 -11.75
N LEU A 19 -1.97 1.35 -12.97
CA LEU A 19 -0.94 1.92 -13.83
C LEU A 19 -1.34 3.32 -14.28
N PRO A 20 -0.43 4.31 -14.20
CA PRO A 20 -0.69 5.62 -14.79
C PRO A 20 -0.48 5.53 -16.31
N TYR A 21 -1.29 6.24 -17.08
CA TYR A 21 -1.22 6.25 -18.54
C TYR A 21 0.20 6.58 -19.06
N ALA A 22 0.90 7.51 -18.39
CA ALA A 22 2.26 7.88 -18.75
C ALA A 22 3.24 6.69 -18.72
N MET A 23 3.10 5.74 -17.79
CA MET A 23 3.95 4.54 -17.76
C MET A 23 3.59 3.56 -18.87
N VAL A 24 2.30 3.43 -19.20
CA VAL A 24 1.84 2.61 -20.33
C VAL A 24 2.40 3.17 -21.64
N ALA A 25 2.27 4.47 -21.83
CA ALA A 25 2.75 5.18 -23.03
C ALA A 25 4.28 5.17 -23.15
N ALA A 26 5.02 5.16 -22.03
CA ALA A 26 6.48 5.07 -22.01
C ALA A 26 7.01 3.63 -22.10
N GLY A 27 6.13 2.62 -22.09
CA GLY A 27 6.51 1.21 -22.20
C GLY A 27 6.96 0.52 -20.89
N GLY A 28 6.68 1.11 -19.73
CA GLY A 28 7.02 0.57 -18.41
C GLY A 28 8.52 0.58 -18.08
N GLU A 29 8.89 0.01 -16.91
CA GLU A 29 10.29 -0.07 -16.46
C GLU A 29 11.17 -1.08 -17.24
N LYS A 30 10.61 -1.76 -18.25
CA LYS A 30 11.36 -2.61 -19.16
C LYS A 30 10.82 -2.45 -20.57
N GLU A 31 11.70 -2.06 -21.48
CA GLU A 31 11.59 -2.41 -22.89
C GLU A 31 11.10 -3.87 -23.01
N GLN A 32 10.15 -4.12 -23.93
CA GLN A 32 9.53 -5.41 -24.28
C GLN A 32 8.19 -5.75 -23.59
N THR A 33 7.14 -4.98 -23.89
CA THR A 33 5.81 -5.57 -24.06
C THR A 33 5.38 -5.31 -25.50
N ASP A 34 4.88 -6.33 -26.20
CA ASP A 34 4.46 -6.22 -27.60
C ASP A 34 3.50 -5.03 -27.78
N GLY A 35 3.66 -4.27 -28.87
CA GLY A 35 2.92 -3.02 -29.12
C GLY A 35 1.39 -3.20 -29.13
N GLU A 36 0.89 -4.42 -29.39
CA GLU A 36 -0.54 -4.73 -29.27
C GLU A 36 -1.05 -4.75 -27.82
N ILE A 37 -0.23 -5.19 -26.86
CA ILE A 37 -0.57 -5.19 -25.43
C ILE A 37 -0.60 -3.75 -24.93
N GLN A 38 0.36 -2.92 -25.35
CA GLN A 38 0.37 -1.49 -25.03
C GLN A 38 -0.87 -0.77 -25.58
N ALA A 39 -1.31 -1.08 -26.80
CA ALA A 39 -2.51 -0.51 -27.40
C ALA A 39 -3.81 -0.94 -26.68
N LYS A 40 -3.90 -2.19 -26.23
CA LYS A 40 -5.06 -2.70 -25.45
C LYS A 40 -5.14 -2.08 -24.05
N ILE A 41 -3.99 -1.93 -23.38
CA ILE A 41 -3.89 -1.24 -22.08
C ILE A 41 -4.24 0.25 -22.25
N ALA A 42 -3.72 0.92 -23.28
CA ALA A 42 -4.05 2.31 -23.59
C ALA A 42 -5.53 2.53 -23.96
N ALA A 43 -6.20 1.52 -24.54
CA ALA A 43 -7.62 1.54 -24.88
C ALA A 43 -8.56 1.22 -23.70
N GLY A 44 -8.03 1.05 -22.49
CA GLY A 44 -8.83 0.76 -21.29
C GLY A 44 -9.39 -0.66 -21.25
N ILE A 45 -8.76 -1.61 -21.94
CA ILE A 45 -9.12 -3.04 -21.90
C ILE A 45 -8.16 -3.77 -20.95
N LEU A 46 -8.74 -4.34 -19.90
CA LEU A 46 -8.13 -4.56 -18.58
C LEU A 46 -7.91 -6.05 -18.23
N PHE A 47 -7.58 -6.95 -19.15
CA PHE A 47 -7.36 -8.36 -18.77
C PHE A 47 -6.26 -9.02 -19.61
N ASP A 48 -5.26 -9.56 -18.92
CA ASP A 48 -4.13 -10.31 -19.50
C ASP A 48 -4.18 -11.78 -19.04
N GLY A 49 -5.39 -12.31 -18.88
CA GLY A 49 -5.69 -13.67 -18.40
C GLY A 49 -6.86 -13.73 -17.42
N GLU A 50 -7.23 -14.93 -16.96
CA GLU A 50 -8.39 -15.16 -16.07
C GLU A 50 -8.21 -14.57 -14.65
N ASN A 51 -6.97 -14.39 -14.17
CA ASN A 51 -6.64 -13.99 -12.79
C ASN A 51 -5.88 -12.65 -12.68
N ARG A 52 -5.82 -11.85 -13.75
CA ARG A 52 -5.11 -10.56 -13.78
C ARG A 52 -5.95 -9.45 -14.40
N GLU A 53 -6.12 -8.37 -13.65
CA GLU A 53 -6.73 -7.10 -14.08
C GLU A 53 -5.68 -5.96 -14.03
N ASN A 54 -5.76 -4.98 -14.92
CA ASN A 54 -4.83 -3.82 -14.92
C ASN A 54 -5.55 -2.48 -15.06
N VAL A 55 -5.93 -1.81 -13.98
CA VAL A 55 -6.60 -0.50 -14.00
C VAL A 55 -5.66 0.61 -14.48
N VAL A 56 -6.03 1.30 -15.55
CA VAL A 56 -5.29 2.46 -16.06
C VAL A 56 -5.93 3.76 -15.59
N VAL A 57 -5.10 4.66 -15.07
CA VAL A 57 -5.51 5.97 -14.53
C VAL A 57 -4.72 7.11 -15.17
N ASN A 58 -5.15 8.36 -15.00
CA ASN A 58 -4.56 9.49 -15.73
C ASN A 58 -3.28 10.03 -15.07
N SER A 59 -3.07 9.78 -13.78
CA SER A 59 -1.96 10.36 -13.02
C SER A 59 -1.42 9.46 -11.92
N MET A 60 -0.22 9.77 -11.41
CA MET A 60 0.36 9.10 -10.24
C MET A 60 -0.49 9.28 -8.97
N HIS A 61 -1.16 10.43 -8.83
CA HIS A 61 -2.02 10.68 -7.67
C HIS A 61 -3.29 9.82 -7.73
N GLU A 62 -3.94 9.75 -8.89
CA GLU A 62 -5.08 8.85 -9.11
C GLU A 62 -4.69 7.39 -8.88
N ARG A 63 -3.48 7.00 -9.27
CA ARG A 63 -2.95 5.65 -9.08
C ARG A 63 -2.86 5.29 -7.60
N LYS A 64 -2.23 6.15 -6.79
CA LYS A 64 -2.09 5.92 -5.34
C LYS A 64 -3.45 5.91 -4.64
N LEU A 65 -4.36 6.81 -5.03
CA LEU A 65 -5.73 6.84 -4.52
C LEU A 65 -6.51 5.57 -4.86
N GLU A 66 -6.44 5.10 -6.11
CA GLU A 66 -7.13 3.90 -6.57
C GLU A 66 -6.59 2.63 -5.87
N MET A 67 -5.27 2.53 -5.70
CA MET A 67 -4.66 1.47 -4.89
C MET A 67 -5.18 1.49 -3.46
N ALA A 68 -5.22 2.66 -2.80
CA ALA A 68 -5.70 2.76 -1.42
C ALA A 68 -7.20 2.48 -1.27
N LYS A 69 -8.02 2.81 -2.27
CA LYS A 69 -9.45 2.48 -2.32
C LYS A 69 -9.67 0.96 -2.32
N ARG A 70 -8.92 0.24 -3.15
CA ARG A 70 -9.08 -1.22 -3.34
C ARG A 70 -8.43 -2.06 -2.23
N SER A 71 -7.44 -1.52 -1.54
CA SER A 71 -6.69 -2.24 -0.51
C SER A 71 -7.43 -2.30 0.83
N CYS A 72 -7.37 -3.43 1.53
CA CYS A 72 -7.74 -3.54 2.94
C CYS A 72 -6.56 -3.31 3.90
N GLY A 73 -5.34 -3.26 3.36
CA GLY A 73 -4.09 -3.04 4.09
C GLY A 73 -2.95 -2.81 3.11
N PHE A 74 -1.82 -2.34 3.62
CA PHE A 74 -0.65 -2.00 2.83
C PHE A 74 0.53 -2.84 3.31
N ILE A 75 1.19 -3.55 2.39
CA ILE A 75 2.42 -4.31 2.67
C ILE A 75 3.51 -3.75 1.78
N CYS A 76 4.58 -3.27 2.41
CA CYS A 76 5.73 -2.66 1.79
C CYS A 76 6.91 -3.64 1.85
N LEU A 77 7.35 -4.10 0.69
CA LEU A 77 8.57 -4.89 0.52
C LEU A 77 9.76 -3.95 0.27
N PRO A 78 11.01 -4.39 0.54
CA PRO A 78 12.20 -3.61 0.22
C PRO A 78 12.17 -3.06 -1.21
N GLY A 79 12.39 -1.75 -1.35
CA GLY A 79 12.23 -1.03 -2.61
C GLY A 79 12.83 0.37 -2.55
N GLY A 80 12.97 1.02 -3.70
CA GLY A 80 13.61 2.33 -3.82
C GLY A 80 12.73 3.51 -3.39
N TYR A 81 13.05 4.70 -3.90
CA TYR A 81 12.36 5.94 -3.52
C TYR A 81 10.84 5.92 -3.75
N GLY A 82 10.36 5.33 -4.85
CA GLY A 82 8.93 5.22 -5.11
C GLY A 82 8.20 4.42 -4.03
N THR A 83 8.77 3.30 -3.61
CA THR A 83 8.21 2.46 -2.55
C THR A 83 8.21 3.16 -1.19
N LEU A 84 9.27 3.91 -0.88
CA LEU A 84 9.34 4.68 0.35
C LEU A 84 8.33 5.84 0.36
N GLU A 85 8.15 6.52 -0.78
CA GLU A 85 7.17 7.59 -0.94
C GLU A 85 5.74 7.08 -0.72
N GLU A 86 5.37 5.96 -1.35
CA GLU A 86 4.06 5.32 -1.18
C GLU A 86 3.82 4.90 0.27
N LEU A 87 4.83 4.30 0.93
CA LEU A 87 4.76 3.89 2.33
C LEU A 87 4.49 5.08 3.26
N LEU A 88 5.24 6.17 3.11
CA LEU A 88 5.07 7.36 3.94
C LEU A 88 3.76 8.09 3.66
N GLU A 89 3.27 8.07 2.42
CA GLU A 89 1.98 8.66 2.07
C GLU A 89 0.82 7.96 2.77
N VAL A 90 0.71 6.63 2.67
CA VAL A 90 -0.38 5.88 3.34
C VAL A 90 -0.24 5.95 4.87
N THR A 91 0.98 6.03 5.40
CA THR A 91 1.20 6.27 6.83
C THR A 91 0.66 7.63 7.26
N THR A 92 0.91 8.66 6.45
CA THR A 92 0.41 10.03 6.69
C THR A 92 -1.11 10.07 6.64
N TRP A 93 -1.73 9.35 5.70
CA TRP A 93 -3.19 9.24 5.60
C TRP A 93 -3.81 8.58 6.84
N SER A 94 -3.17 7.55 7.38
CA SER A 94 -3.55 6.95 8.66
C SER A 94 -3.42 7.96 9.82
N GLN A 95 -2.31 8.71 9.87
CA GLN A 95 -2.08 9.73 10.89
C GLN A 95 -3.17 10.81 10.94
N ILE A 96 -3.71 11.23 9.79
CA ILE A 96 -4.73 12.27 9.70
C ILE A 96 -6.17 11.72 9.60
N GLY A 97 -6.35 10.41 9.82
CA GLY A 97 -7.67 9.78 9.89
C GLY A 97 -8.39 9.61 8.55
N ILE A 98 -7.66 9.62 7.42
CA ILE A 98 -8.26 9.35 6.10
C ILE A 98 -8.66 7.87 5.98
N HIS A 99 -7.87 6.98 6.55
CA HIS A 99 -8.19 5.55 6.60
C HIS A 99 -7.69 4.93 7.90
N HIS A 100 -8.27 3.78 8.23
CA HIS A 100 -7.84 2.94 9.34
C HIS A 100 -7.53 1.55 8.78
N LYS A 101 -6.36 1.43 8.14
CA LYS A 101 -5.90 0.21 7.47
C LYS A 101 -4.46 -0.07 7.94
N PRO A 102 -4.06 -1.33 8.13
CA PRO A 102 -2.72 -1.65 8.59
C PRO A 102 -1.70 -1.27 7.53
N VAL A 103 -0.59 -0.66 7.97
CA VAL A 103 0.57 -0.33 7.13
C VAL A 103 1.75 -1.16 7.64
N ILE A 104 2.20 -2.11 6.82
CA ILE A 104 3.20 -3.11 7.19
C ILE A 104 4.45 -2.91 6.35
N ALA A 105 5.62 -2.92 6.98
CA ALA A 105 6.92 -2.91 6.32
C ALA A 105 7.66 -4.23 6.60
N MET A 106 7.92 -5.01 5.56
CA MET A 106 8.62 -6.28 5.65
C MET A 106 10.12 -6.02 5.77
N ASN A 107 10.65 -6.14 6.99
CA ASN A 107 12.03 -5.78 7.33
C ASN A 107 13.02 -6.90 7.02
N VAL A 108 13.08 -7.29 5.75
CA VAL A 108 14.00 -8.33 5.25
C VAL A 108 15.44 -7.87 5.47
N LEU A 109 16.25 -8.68 6.16
CA LEU A 109 17.67 -8.40 6.42
C LEU A 109 17.90 -6.98 6.97
N SER A 110 17.04 -6.53 7.88
CA SER A 110 17.15 -5.21 8.52
C SER A 110 17.07 -4.00 7.57
N TYR A 111 16.52 -4.17 6.36
CA TYR A 111 16.43 -3.12 5.34
C TYR A 111 15.79 -1.80 5.83
N TYR A 112 14.71 -1.90 6.62
CA TYR A 112 13.98 -0.77 7.18
C TYR A 112 14.46 -0.32 8.57
N ASN A 113 15.55 -0.87 9.12
CA ASN A 113 16.09 -0.39 10.41
C ASN A 113 16.40 1.13 10.39
N PRO A 114 16.99 1.70 9.31
CA PRO A 114 17.20 3.15 9.24
C PRO A 114 15.89 3.95 9.29
N LEU A 115 14.82 3.46 8.66
CA LEU A 115 13.50 4.10 8.71
C LEU A 115 12.88 3.99 10.10
N ARG A 116 12.96 2.83 10.75
CA ARG A 116 12.51 2.62 12.13
C ARG A 116 13.20 3.59 13.07
N GLU A 117 14.50 3.79 12.89
CA GLU A 117 15.29 4.72 13.69
C GLU A 117 14.95 6.19 13.39
N LEU A 118 14.70 6.54 12.12
CA LEU A 118 14.20 7.86 11.74
C LEU A 118 12.87 8.19 12.45
N ILE A 119 11.95 7.23 12.51
CA ILE A 119 10.65 7.41 13.20
C ILE A 119 10.88 7.63 14.70
N ARG A 120 11.72 6.81 15.35
CA ARG A 120 12.06 6.96 16.77
C ARG A 120 12.67 8.33 17.07
N ASN A 121 13.59 8.80 16.22
CA ASN A 121 14.17 10.13 16.34
C ASN A 121 13.10 11.22 16.15
N GLY A 122 12.21 11.06 15.17
CA GLY A 122 11.07 11.96 14.99
C GLY A 122 10.16 12.03 16.22
N VAL A 123 9.93 10.91 16.91
CA VAL A 123 9.18 10.87 18.17
C VAL A 123 9.93 11.56 19.30
N LYS A 124 11.22 11.23 19.46
CA LYS A 124 12.09 11.80 20.49
C LYS A 124 12.19 13.33 20.38
N GLU A 125 12.33 13.85 19.16
CA GLU A 125 12.44 15.28 18.90
C GLU A 125 11.08 15.99 18.77
N GLY A 126 9.96 15.26 18.91
CA GLY A 126 8.61 15.82 18.93
C GLY A 126 7.99 16.15 17.56
N PHE A 127 8.62 15.72 16.45
CA PHE A 127 8.05 15.84 15.10
C PHE A 127 6.96 14.80 14.81
N ILE A 128 7.02 13.64 15.48
CA ILE A 128 6.02 12.57 15.39
C ILE A 128 5.41 12.39 16.79
N ALA A 129 4.09 12.43 16.90
CA ALA A 129 3.44 12.14 18.18
C ALA A 129 3.70 10.69 18.59
N SER A 130 3.96 10.41 19.88
CA SER A 130 4.26 9.04 20.34
C SER A 130 3.17 8.01 20.00
N ARG A 131 1.91 8.44 19.92
CA ARG A 131 0.79 7.59 19.47
C ARG A 131 0.93 7.13 18.01
N ASN A 132 1.65 7.88 17.18
CA ASN A 132 1.85 7.61 15.76
C ASN A 132 3.09 6.74 15.48
N GLU A 133 3.91 6.44 16.50
CA GLU A 133 5.11 5.60 16.34
C GLU A 133 4.77 4.23 15.74
N ARG A 134 3.61 3.68 16.13
CA ARG A 134 3.14 2.35 15.72
C ARG A 134 2.25 2.35 14.46
N LEU A 135 2.19 3.45 13.71
CA LEU A 135 1.42 3.49 12.46
C LEU A 135 2.04 2.59 11.38
N ILE A 136 3.37 2.42 11.39
CA ILE A 136 4.06 1.44 10.56
C ILE A 136 4.41 0.24 11.43
N ILE A 137 3.91 -0.93 11.05
CA ILE A 137 4.21 -2.19 11.72
C ILE A 137 5.37 -2.85 10.96
N PHE A 138 6.50 -3.03 11.63
CA PHE A 138 7.65 -3.71 11.04
C PHE A 138 7.57 -5.20 11.32
N VAL A 139 7.68 -6.01 10.27
CA VAL A 139 7.77 -7.48 10.37
C VAL A 139 9.21 -7.88 10.17
N ASP A 140 9.85 -8.33 11.24
CA ASP A 140 11.22 -8.81 11.23
C ASP A 140 11.28 -10.28 10.80
N GLY A 141 12.29 -10.62 10.00
CA GLY A 141 12.65 -11.99 9.64
C GLY A 141 13.89 -12.46 10.39
N PRO A 142 14.42 -13.65 10.06
CA PRO A 142 15.70 -14.09 10.60
C PRO A 142 16.84 -13.15 10.20
N GLU A 143 17.92 -13.13 10.99
CA GLU A 143 19.11 -12.33 10.69
C GLU A 143 20.00 -12.99 9.63
N ASP A 144 20.06 -14.34 9.63
CA ASP A 144 20.84 -15.11 8.67
C ASP A 144 20.06 -15.29 7.36
N LEU A 145 20.69 -14.87 6.26
CA LEU A 145 20.18 -15.05 4.89
C LEU A 145 19.76 -16.50 4.62
N ALA A 146 20.49 -17.49 5.13
CA ALA A 146 20.20 -18.91 4.90
C ALA A 146 18.84 -19.35 5.50
N GLU A 147 18.41 -18.73 6.60
CA GLU A 147 17.15 -19.07 7.25
C GLU A 147 15.92 -18.54 6.48
N HIS A 148 16.10 -17.54 5.61
CA HIS A 148 15.00 -16.98 4.82
C HIS A 148 14.39 -17.97 3.82
N GLU A 149 15.13 -19.00 3.40
CA GLU A 149 14.60 -20.04 2.52
C GLU A 149 13.42 -20.79 3.16
N ASN A 150 13.47 -20.95 4.49
CA ASN A 150 12.46 -21.68 5.26
C ASN A 150 11.51 -20.74 6.03
N PHE A 151 11.76 -19.43 6.00
CA PHE A 151 10.93 -18.45 6.69
C PHE A 151 9.69 -18.10 5.88
N ASP A 152 8.52 -18.39 6.43
CA ASP A 152 7.23 -18.10 5.80
C ASP A 152 6.82 -16.64 6.03
N TRP A 153 7.30 -15.76 5.15
CA TRP A 153 6.94 -14.34 5.15
C TRP A 153 5.45 -14.09 4.99
N GLY A 154 4.73 -14.98 4.30
CA GLY A 154 3.28 -14.88 4.12
C GLY A 154 2.55 -15.06 5.44
N LYS A 155 2.90 -16.10 6.21
CA LYS A 155 2.37 -16.30 7.56
C LYS A 155 2.77 -15.20 8.52
N ALA A 156 4.01 -14.70 8.45
CA ALA A 156 4.45 -13.60 9.29
C ALA A 156 3.61 -12.32 9.04
N ALA A 157 3.36 -11.99 7.77
CA ALA A 157 2.51 -10.85 7.42
C ALA A 157 1.04 -11.07 7.83
N LEU A 158 0.49 -12.27 7.59
CA LEU A 158 -0.89 -12.59 7.97
C LEU A 158 -1.11 -12.58 9.48
N GLY A 159 -0.15 -13.07 10.27
CA GLY A 159 -0.23 -13.03 11.73
C GLY A 159 -0.34 -11.60 12.28
N VAL A 160 0.40 -10.66 11.69
CA VAL A 160 0.28 -9.23 12.02
C VAL A 160 -1.08 -8.67 11.62
N LEU A 161 -1.60 -9.04 10.44
CA LEU A 161 -2.92 -8.60 9.99
C LEU A 161 -4.04 -9.14 10.88
N GLU A 162 -3.96 -10.39 11.31
CA GLU A 162 -4.90 -11.02 12.24
C GLU A 162 -4.87 -10.31 13.59
N GLN A 163 -3.69 -10.10 14.18
CA GLN A 163 -3.55 -9.36 15.43
C GLN A 163 -4.15 -7.95 15.33
N TRP A 164 -3.87 -7.22 14.25
CA TRP A 164 -4.41 -5.89 14.03
C TRP A 164 -5.95 -5.87 13.98
N ARG A 165 -6.56 -6.89 13.36
CA ARG A 165 -8.03 -7.03 13.30
C ARG A 165 -8.64 -7.32 14.67
N GLU A 166 -7.96 -8.12 15.50
CA GLU A 166 -8.42 -8.49 16.84
C GLU A 166 -8.38 -7.32 17.83
N GLU A 167 -7.44 -6.39 17.67
CA GLU A 167 -7.29 -5.19 18.51
C GLU A 167 -8.43 -4.16 18.33
N GLY A 168 -9.51 -4.52 17.61
CA GLY A 168 -10.71 -3.70 17.49
C GLY A 168 -10.63 -2.64 16.38
N ALA A 169 -9.73 -2.82 15.42
CA ALA A 169 -9.63 -1.96 14.25
C ALA A 169 -10.86 -2.14 13.34
N ARG A 170 -11.94 -1.43 13.67
CA ARG A 170 -13.16 -1.31 12.87
C ARG A 170 -13.06 -0.04 12.03
N SER A 171 -12.93 -0.17 10.72
CA SER A 171 -14.10 -0.18 9.84
C SER A 171 -13.62 -0.30 8.39
N ASP A 172 -14.26 -1.17 7.63
CA ASP A 172 -14.15 -1.20 6.16
C ASP A 172 -14.72 0.09 5.51
N ASP A 173 -15.31 0.99 6.30
CA ASP A 173 -16.01 2.22 5.87
C ASP A 173 -15.15 3.50 5.92
N LEU A 174 -13.90 3.44 6.41
CA LEU A 174 -13.04 4.63 6.50
C LEU A 174 -12.09 4.70 5.31
N LEU A 175 -12.60 5.28 4.24
CA LEU A 175 -11.79 5.97 3.26
C LEU A 175 -12.43 7.33 3.02
N TYR A 176 -11.78 8.39 3.47
CA TYR A 176 -12.30 9.75 3.32
C TYR A 176 -12.68 10.03 1.86
N ASP A 177 -13.95 10.37 1.62
CA ASP A 177 -14.43 10.72 0.28
C ASP A 177 -13.98 12.15 -0.06
N TRP A 178 -12.87 12.24 -0.79
CA TRP A 178 -12.31 13.49 -1.28
C TRP A 178 -13.23 14.29 -2.21
N THR A 179 -14.31 13.68 -2.73
CA THR A 179 -15.30 14.38 -3.54
C THR A 179 -16.34 15.12 -2.69
N GLN A 180 -16.46 14.78 -1.40
CA GLN A 180 -17.36 15.46 -0.47
C GLN A 180 -16.62 16.60 0.24
N ARG A 181 -16.93 17.84 -0.16
CA ARG A 181 -16.49 19.02 0.60
C ARG A 181 -17.38 19.17 1.83
N LYS A 182 -16.75 19.42 2.99
CA LYS A 182 -17.45 19.74 4.24
C LYS A 182 -18.33 20.98 4.00
N GLY A 183 -19.64 20.78 3.85
CA GLY A 183 -20.62 21.84 3.59
C GLY A 183 -21.55 21.65 2.40
N GLU A 184 -21.30 20.70 1.49
CA GLU A 184 -22.21 20.48 0.33
C GLU A 184 -23.45 19.62 0.63
N ASN A 185 -23.57 19.07 1.85
CA ASN A 185 -24.80 18.46 2.37
C ASN A 185 -24.94 18.61 3.90
N ALA A 186 -24.53 19.76 4.45
CA ALA A 186 -24.80 20.07 5.86
C ALA A 186 -26.22 20.64 6.03
N SER A 187 -27.24 19.81 5.75
CA SER A 187 -28.54 19.95 6.40
C SER A 187 -28.66 18.81 7.41
N ASN A 188 -28.66 19.19 8.69
CA ASN A 188 -28.72 18.39 9.91
C ASN A 188 -27.35 18.01 10.47
N GLY A 189 -26.96 18.78 11.48
CA GLY A 189 -25.66 18.73 12.12
C GLY A 189 -25.47 17.51 13.01
N GLU A 190 -24.22 17.09 13.04
CA GLU A 190 -23.54 16.53 14.21
C GLU A 190 -22.06 16.93 14.08
N GLU A 191 -21.57 17.69 15.06
CA GLU A 191 -20.16 18.07 15.18
C GLU A 191 -19.34 16.81 15.47
N LEU A 192 -18.45 16.44 14.55
CA LEU A 192 -17.37 15.50 14.87
C LEU A 192 -16.19 16.29 15.43
N GLY A 193 -15.99 16.14 16.73
CA GLY A 193 -14.88 16.69 17.50
C GLY A 193 -13.54 16.07 17.09
N ALA A 194 -12.52 16.92 17.04
CA ALA A 194 -11.13 16.51 16.90
C ALA A 194 -10.58 16.02 18.25
N ALA A 195 -9.82 14.92 18.22
CA ALA A 195 -8.86 14.52 19.24
C ALA A 195 -7.58 13.99 18.56
#